data_AF-A0A950TNZ1-F1
#
_entry.id   AF-A0A950TNZ1-F1
#
_cell.length_a   1.000
_cell.length_b   1.000
_cell.length_c   1.000
_cell.angle_alpha   90.00
_cell.angle_beta   90.00
_cell.angle_gamma   90.00
#
_symmetry.space_group_name_H-M   'P 1'
#
loop_
_entity.id
_entity.type
_entity.pdbx_description
1 polymer ?
#
loop_
_entity_poly.entity_id
_entity_poly.type
_entity_poly.pdbx_seq_one_letter_code
_entity_poly.pdbx_strand_id
1 'polypeptide(L)'
;PVVQRVHLPVSLLHAGSTGDEVERVLGPPTVATELGGPESGDVSFLYADQPVRTRVVLKANRVASVALDVVYINSMPLPPRARPIKPTMVRDGVTRLLGPADSIQQWMEANRQFEQMTFGRAGEPEFSVFLADGFVVDVRLGHEKPPGLASMLVPAASTANQLGIGSSAAQIALFVGPLEYTTRFTLKGQPAEYATYRERDGDGDVTITFVGGVVTAFTIWPPEL
;
A
#
# COMPACT_ATOMS: atom_id res chain seq x y z
N PRO A 1 17.04 3.63 -6.84
CA PRO A 1 16.11 3.20 -5.77
C PRO A 1 16.52 1.84 -5.15
N VAL A 2 16.63 1.77 -3.82
CA VAL A 2 17.02 0.54 -3.12
C VAL A 2 15.76 -0.21 -2.70
N VAL A 3 15.50 -1.35 -3.35
CA VAL A 3 14.46 -2.29 -2.88
C VAL A 3 15.08 -3.15 -1.81
N GLN A 4 14.50 -3.12 -0.62
CA GLN A 4 14.84 -4.06 0.42
C GLN A 4 13.76 -5.13 0.47
N ARG A 5 14.12 -6.35 0.09
CA ARG A 5 13.25 -7.51 0.26
C ARG A 5 13.31 -7.98 1.70
N VAL A 6 12.16 -8.06 2.34
CA VAL A 6 12.04 -8.46 3.74
C VAL A 6 11.08 -9.64 3.87
N HIS A 7 11.41 -10.56 4.76
CA HIS A 7 10.47 -11.59 5.17
C HIS A 7 9.40 -10.93 6.05
N LEU A 8 8.16 -10.91 5.56
CA LEU A 8 7.02 -10.39 6.30
C LEU A 8 6.18 -11.58 6.79
N PRO A 9 5.73 -11.59 8.05
CA PRO A 9 4.89 -12.69 8.55
C PRO A 9 3.63 -12.89 7.71
N VAL A 10 3.05 -11.81 7.18
CA VAL A 10 1.88 -11.83 6.27
C VAL A 10 2.09 -12.67 5.00
N SER A 11 3.34 -12.93 4.60
CA SER A 11 3.64 -13.85 3.47
C SER A 11 3.33 -15.32 3.78
N LEU A 12 3.04 -15.66 5.04
CA LEU A 12 2.53 -16.98 5.45
C LEU A 12 1.01 -17.11 5.29
N LEU A 13 0.31 -16.00 5.02
CA LEU A 13 -1.12 -15.97 4.76
C LEU A 13 -1.40 -16.06 3.27
N HIS A 14 -2.52 -16.67 2.93
CA HIS A 14 -3.00 -16.82 1.57
C HIS A 14 -4.50 -16.56 1.51
N ALA A 15 -5.03 -16.42 0.30
CA ALA A 15 -6.46 -16.44 0.06
C ALA A 15 -7.10 -17.67 0.73
N GLY A 16 -8.13 -17.45 1.53
CA GLY A 16 -8.84 -18.51 2.24
C GLY A 16 -8.31 -18.88 3.63
N SER A 17 -7.15 -18.34 4.07
CA SER A 17 -6.69 -18.51 5.46
C SER A 17 -7.74 -18.01 6.46
N THR A 18 -7.83 -18.63 7.63
CA THR A 18 -8.87 -18.29 8.63
C THR A 18 -8.46 -17.11 9.51
N GLY A 19 -9.42 -16.50 10.23
CA GLY A 19 -9.11 -15.50 11.26
C GLY A 19 -8.13 -15.99 12.31
N ASP A 20 -8.27 -17.25 12.77
CA ASP A 20 -7.34 -17.86 13.74
C ASP A 20 -5.92 -18.00 13.17
N GLU A 21 -5.78 -18.34 11.89
CA GLU A 21 -4.48 -18.38 11.23
C GLU A 21 -3.86 -16.98 11.10
N VAL A 22 -4.70 -15.98 10.81
CA VAL A 22 -4.28 -14.57 10.75
C VAL A 22 -3.76 -14.10 12.10
N GLU A 23 -4.48 -14.33 13.19
CA GLU A 23 -4.05 -13.97 14.54
C GLU A 23 -2.79 -14.74 14.96
N ARG A 24 -2.69 -16.03 14.63
CA ARG A 24 -1.49 -16.83 14.90
C ARG A 24 -0.24 -16.29 14.17
N VAL A 25 -0.39 -15.75 12.96
CA VAL A 25 0.72 -15.27 12.12
C VAL A 25 1.10 -13.82 12.42
N LEU A 26 0.11 -12.95 12.61
CA LEU A 26 0.31 -11.50 12.76
C LEU A 26 0.16 -10.98 14.18
N GLY A 27 -0.35 -11.81 15.10
CA GLY A 27 -0.78 -11.39 16.43
C GLY A 27 -2.13 -10.65 16.40
N PRO A 28 -2.49 -9.98 17.50
CA PRO A 28 -3.73 -9.20 17.57
C PRO A 28 -3.66 -7.96 16.65
N PRO A 29 -4.75 -7.58 15.98
CA PRO A 29 -4.78 -6.39 15.15
C PRO A 29 -4.71 -5.11 15.99
N THR A 30 -4.05 -4.08 15.46
CA THR A 30 -4.06 -2.73 16.06
C THR A 30 -5.47 -2.14 16.02
N VAL A 31 -6.22 -2.36 14.93
CA VAL A 31 -7.62 -1.96 14.79
C VAL A 31 -8.39 -3.08 14.09
N ALA A 32 -9.56 -3.42 14.63
CA ALA A 32 -10.55 -4.25 13.96
C ALA A 32 -11.78 -3.41 13.60
N THR A 33 -12.33 -3.59 12.41
CA THR A 33 -13.50 -2.88 11.93
C THR A 33 -14.44 -3.87 11.26
N GLU A 34 -15.65 -4.03 11.82
CA GLU A 34 -16.71 -4.81 11.18
C GLU A 34 -17.07 -4.17 9.83
N LEU A 35 -17.12 -5.00 8.79
CA LEU A 35 -17.50 -4.61 7.45
C LEU A 35 -18.91 -5.14 7.20
N GLY A 36 -19.85 -4.27 6.87
CA GLY A 36 -21.26 -4.69 6.77
C GLY A 36 -21.95 -4.77 8.13
N GLY A 37 -23.21 -5.21 8.12
CA GLY A 37 -23.99 -5.36 9.36
C GLY A 37 -23.46 -6.50 10.25
N PRO A 38 -23.92 -6.59 11.51
CA PRO A 38 -23.44 -7.57 12.50
C PRO A 38 -23.54 -9.03 12.06
N GLU A 39 -24.43 -9.34 11.12
CA GLU A 39 -24.69 -10.69 10.63
C GLU A 39 -23.75 -11.16 9.50
N SER A 40 -22.97 -10.25 8.90
CA SER A 40 -22.08 -10.58 7.78
C SER A 40 -20.87 -11.41 8.20
N GLY A 41 -20.35 -11.18 9.41
CA GLY A 41 -19.08 -11.76 9.86
C GLY A 41 -17.86 -11.27 9.07
N ASP A 42 -18.01 -10.22 8.26
CA ASP A 42 -16.91 -9.62 7.50
C ASP A 42 -16.17 -8.61 8.38
N VAL A 43 -14.84 -8.64 8.36
CA VAL A 43 -14.01 -7.79 9.22
C VAL A 43 -12.73 -7.35 8.54
N SER A 44 -12.35 -6.09 8.79
CA SER A 44 -11.07 -5.52 8.39
C SER A 44 -10.15 -5.44 9.60
N PHE A 45 -9.01 -6.09 9.50
CA PHE A 45 -7.93 -6.02 10.47
C PHE A 45 -6.81 -5.14 9.94
N LEU A 46 -6.38 -4.20 10.78
CA LEU A 46 -5.24 -3.33 10.52
C LEU A 46 -4.12 -3.65 11.50
N TYR A 47 -2.93 -3.87 10.96
CA TYR A 47 -1.69 -4.07 11.69
C TYR A 47 -0.75 -2.90 11.41
N ALA A 48 -0.87 -1.85 12.23
CA ALA A 48 -0.11 -0.61 12.04
C ALA A 48 1.36 -0.73 12.45
N ASP A 49 1.65 -1.64 13.39
CA ASP A 49 2.96 -1.79 14.01
C ASP A 49 3.85 -2.82 13.30
N GLN A 50 3.35 -3.43 12.22
CA GLN A 50 4.15 -4.32 11.37
C GLN A 50 5.20 -3.52 10.59
N PRO A 51 6.37 -4.12 10.23
CA PRO A 51 7.42 -3.43 9.48
C PRO A 51 6.93 -2.78 8.18
N VAL A 52 5.92 -3.39 7.57
CA VAL A 52 5.08 -2.76 6.54
C VAL A 52 3.66 -2.83 7.05
N ARG A 53 3.03 -1.66 7.22
CA ARG A 53 1.63 -1.55 7.64
C ARG A 53 0.76 -2.41 6.74
N THR A 54 -0.02 -3.28 7.36
CA THR A 54 -0.75 -4.35 6.66
C THR A 54 -2.22 -4.27 7.00
N ARG A 55 -3.08 -4.37 5.97
CA ARG A 55 -4.51 -4.59 6.13
C ARG A 55 -4.87 -5.98 5.64
N VAL A 56 -5.68 -6.68 6.41
CA VAL A 56 -6.28 -7.98 6.06
C VAL A 56 -7.78 -7.83 6.13
N VAL A 57 -8.50 -8.29 5.12
CA VAL A 57 -9.96 -8.37 5.15
C VAL A 57 -10.38 -9.82 5.15
N LEU A 58 -11.18 -10.18 6.13
CA LEU A 58 -11.86 -11.45 6.21
C LEU A 58 -13.29 -11.30 5.69
N LYS A 59 -13.72 -12.25 4.86
CA LYS A 59 -15.13 -12.48 4.54
C LYS A 59 -15.53 -13.87 4.99
N ALA A 60 -16.64 -13.98 5.70
CA ALA A 60 -17.07 -15.26 6.31
C ALA A 60 -15.90 -16.01 7.01
N ASN A 61 -15.12 -15.30 7.83
CA ASN A 61 -13.92 -15.79 8.53
C ASN A 61 -12.78 -16.32 7.62
N ARG A 62 -12.70 -15.88 6.36
CA ARG A 62 -11.62 -16.25 5.44
C ARG A 62 -10.97 -15.03 4.79
N VAL A 63 -9.65 -15.04 4.66
CA VAL A 63 -8.88 -13.98 4.00
C VAL A 63 -9.36 -13.84 2.55
N ALA A 64 -10.00 -12.72 2.28
CA ALA A 64 -10.45 -12.32 0.95
C ALA A 64 -9.57 -11.20 0.38
N SER A 65 -8.91 -10.43 1.23
CA SER A 65 -7.97 -9.39 0.79
C SER A 65 -6.81 -9.24 1.76
N VAL A 66 -5.64 -8.95 1.20
CA VAL A 66 -4.49 -8.45 1.94
C VAL A 66 -3.90 -7.28 1.17
N ALA A 67 -3.58 -6.19 1.85
CA ALA A 67 -2.92 -5.03 1.25
C ALA A 67 -1.79 -4.53 2.14
N LEU A 68 -0.60 -4.41 1.56
CA LEU A 68 0.55 -3.74 2.18
C LEU A 68 0.55 -2.25 1.82
N ASP A 69 0.56 -1.39 2.83
CA ASP A 69 0.73 0.05 2.66
C ASP A 69 2.23 0.36 2.44
N VAL A 70 2.78 -0.07 1.29
CA VAL A 70 4.19 0.08 0.92
C VAL A 70 4.65 1.54 0.81
N VAL A 71 3.70 2.47 0.65
CA VAL A 71 3.90 3.92 0.78
C VAL A 71 2.78 4.46 1.67
N TYR A 72 3.07 4.59 2.96
CA TYR A 72 2.13 5.07 3.96
C TYR A 72 2.48 6.50 4.40
N ILE A 73 1.47 7.34 4.50
CA ILE A 73 1.56 8.67 5.13
C ILE A 73 0.64 8.66 6.33
N ASN A 74 1.21 8.85 7.53
CA ASN A 74 0.42 9.03 8.73
C ASN A 74 -0.16 10.46 8.75
N SER A 75 -1.43 10.59 8.38
CA SER A 75 -2.08 11.91 8.33
C SER A 75 -2.55 12.44 9.70
N MET A 76 -2.59 11.60 10.73
CA MET A 76 -3.09 12.00 12.06
C MET A 76 -2.31 13.15 12.71
N PRO A 77 -0.97 13.11 12.76
CA PRO A 77 -0.20 14.22 13.34
C PRO A 77 -0.17 15.47 12.46
N LEU A 78 -0.66 15.39 11.22
CA LEU A 78 -0.60 16.50 10.28
C LEU A 78 -1.69 17.55 10.54
N PRO A 79 -1.39 18.84 10.28
CA PRO A 79 -2.41 19.89 10.31
C PRO A 79 -3.52 19.60 9.29
N PRO A 80 -4.77 20.05 9.53
CA PRO A 80 -5.92 19.74 8.68
C PRO A 80 -5.69 19.98 7.18
N ARG A 81 -4.96 21.05 6.82
CA ARG A 81 -4.65 21.36 5.41
C ARG A 81 -3.77 20.32 4.71
N ALA A 82 -2.93 19.60 5.44
CA ALA A 82 -2.03 18.58 4.89
C ALA A 82 -2.68 17.19 4.74
N ARG A 83 -3.77 16.92 5.49
CA ARG A 83 -4.44 15.59 5.52
C ARG A 83 -5.02 15.11 4.18
N PRO A 84 -5.45 16.00 3.26
CA PRO A 84 -5.86 15.61 1.91
C PRO A 84 -4.72 15.11 1.03
N ILE A 85 -3.45 15.42 1.35
CA ILE A 85 -2.30 14.97 0.56
C ILE A 85 -2.15 13.45 0.72
N LYS A 86 -2.06 12.74 -0.41
CA LYS A 86 -1.97 11.28 -0.47
C LYS A 86 -0.68 10.85 -1.17
N PRO A 87 -0.17 9.63 -0.86
CA PRO A 87 0.89 9.01 -1.66
C PRO A 87 0.55 9.07 -3.15
N THR A 88 1.55 9.23 -4.01
CA THR A 88 1.42 9.27 -5.47
C THR A 88 0.64 10.47 -6.03
N MET A 89 0.24 11.43 -5.21
CA MET A 89 -0.26 12.71 -5.71
C MET A 89 0.85 13.43 -6.48
N VAL A 90 0.54 13.98 -7.65
CA VAL A 90 1.50 14.76 -8.45
C VAL A 90 1.74 16.14 -7.83
N ARG A 91 2.92 16.72 -8.06
CA ARG A 91 3.32 18.07 -7.62
C ARG A 91 2.27 19.16 -7.88
N ASP A 92 1.64 19.12 -9.05
CA ASP A 92 0.59 20.09 -9.41
C ASP A 92 -0.67 19.92 -8.56
N GLY A 93 -1.00 18.68 -8.17
CA GLY A 93 -2.09 18.39 -7.24
C GLY A 93 -1.81 18.95 -5.85
N VAL A 94 -0.58 18.81 -5.36
CA VAL A 94 -0.14 19.40 -4.09
C VAL A 94 -0.28 20.92 -4.12
N THR A 95 0.25 21.56 -5.18
CA THR A 95 0.21 23.02 -5.33
C THR A 95 -1.23 23.54 -5.47
N ARG A 96 -2.11 22.80 -6.14
CA ARG A 96 -3.53 23.15 -6.26
C ARG A 96 -4.26 23.10 -4.91
N LEU A 97 -3.92 22.14 -4.05
CA LEU A 97 -4.57 21.96 -2.75
C LEU A 97 -4.03 22.91 -1.68
N LEU A 98 -2.71 23.16 -1.67
CA LEU A 98 -2.03 23.89 -0.60
C LEU A 98 -1.64 25.31 -0.98
N GLY A 99 -1.68 25.66 -2.26
CA GLY A 99 -1.06 26.88 -2.78
C GLY A 99 0.45 26.71 -3.02
N PRO A 100 1.17 27.81 -3.27
CA PRO A 100 2.63 27.78 -3.40
C PRO A 100 3.29 27.40 -2.07
N ALA A 101 4.41 26.67 -2.15
CA ALA A 101 5.25 26.38 -1.00
C ALA A 101 6.04 27.62 -0.59
N ASP A 102 6.30 27.78 0.71
CA ASP A 102 7.14 28.87 1.24
C ASP A 102 8.61 28.65 0.89
N SER A 103 9.04 27.40 0.78
CA SER A 103 10.34 27.02 0.27
C SER A 103 10.31 25.68 -0.46
N ILE A 104 11.22 25.54 -1.43
CA ILE A 104 11.42 24.31 -2.20
C ILE A 104 12.89 23.96 -2.14
N GLN A 105 13.21 22.75 -1.68
CA GLN A 105 14.56 22.20 -1.75
C GLN A 105 14.57 21.00 -2.70
N GLN A 106 15.59 20.93 -3.56
CA GLN A 106 15.73 19.85 -4.53
C GLN A 106 17.09 19.17 -4.37
N TRP A 107 17.12 17.86 -4.55
CA TRP A 107 18.36 17.09 -4.57
C TRP A 107 18.20 15.82 -5.41
N MET A 108 19.35 15.21 -5.71
CA MET A 108 19.42 13.91 -6.38
C MET A 108 19.91 12.86 -5.40
N GLU A 109 19.27 11.69 -5.40
CA GLU A 109 19.70 10.53 -4.61
C GLU A 109 19.34 9.25 -5.36
N ALA A 110 20.27 8.29 -5.47
CA ALA A 110 20.06 7.03 -6.19
C ALA A 110 19.44 7.19 -7.60
N ASN A 111 19.92 8.18 -8.36
CA ASN A 111 19.46 8.59 -9.70
C ASN A 111 17.99 9.02 -9.79
N ARG A 112 17.44 9.58 -8.71
CA ARG A 112 16.07 10.09 -8.66
C ARG A 112 16.06 11.53 -8.20
N GLN A 113 15.12 12.30 -8.73
CA GLN A 113 14.93 13.68 -8.33
C GLN A 113 14.02 13.72 -7.11
N PHE A 114 14.47 14.37 -6.05
CA PHE A 114 13.68 14.62 -4.87
C PHE A 114 13.39 16.10 -4.71
N GLU A 115 12.20 16.39 -4.21
CA GLU A 115 11.75 17.73 -3.87
C GLU A 115 11.14 17.72 -2.46
N GLN A 116 11.47 18.73 -1.67
CA GLN A 116 10.82 19.03 -0.41
C GLN A 116 10.12 20.37 -0.55
N MET A 117 8.79 20.35 -0.50
CA MET A 117 7.95 21.54 -0.48
C MET A 117 7.53 21.82 0.96
N THR A 118 7.92 22.97 1.51
CA THR A 118 7.62 23.36 2.89
C THR A 118 6.43 24.32 2.92
N PHE A 119 5.51 24.11 3.88
CA PHE A 119 4.33 24.94 4.06
C PHE A 119 4.16 25.35 5.53
N GLY A 120 4.31 26.64 5.79
CA GLY A 120 4.02 27.33 7.04
C GLY A 120 2.70 28.10 6.95
N ARG A 121 2.14 28.41 8.12
CA ARG A 121 1.02 29.36 8.29
C ARG A 121 0.99 29.81 9.74
N ALA A 122 0.72 31.09 9.97
CA ALA A 122 0.57 31.61 11.33
C ALA A 122 -0.48 30.80 12.12
N GLY A 123 -0.09 30.32 13.30
CA GLY A 123 -0.97 29.53 14.18
C GLY A 123 -1.10 28.03 13.84
N GLU A 124 -0.41 27.53 12.81
CA GLU A 124 -0.37 26.11 12.48
C GLU A 124 1.08 25.59 12.51
N PRO A 125 1.30 24.30 12.87
CA PRO A 125 2.61 23.71 12.71
C PRO A 125 2.98 23.64 11.23
N GLU A 126 4.24 23.94 10.95
CA GLU A 126 4.81 23.78 9.63
C GLU A 126 4.93 22.29 9.27
N PHE A 127 4.77 21.97 7.99
CA PHE A 127 4.97 20.63 7.47
C PHE A 127 5.64 20.67 6.10
N SER A 128 6.27 19.55 5.76
CA SER A 128 6.90 19.32 4.47
C SER A 128 6.19 18.21 3.70
N VAL A 129 6.01 18.42 2.40
CA VAL A 129 5.62 17.40 1.42
C VAL A 129 6.88 16.98 0.67
N PHE A 130 7.19 15.69 0.72
CA PHE A 130 8.33 15.11 0.03
C PHE A 130 7.87 14.44 -1.24
N LEU A 131 8.49 14.82 -2.36
CA LEU A 131 8.23 14.24 -3.66
C LEU A 131 9.47 13.52 -4.17
N ALA A 132 9.23 12.44 -4.91
CA ALA A 132 10.25 11.74 -5.66
C ALA A 132 9.75 11.57 -7.10
N ASP A 133 10.53 12.06 -8.06
CA ASP A 133 10.20 12.12 -9.48
C ASP A 133 8.82 12.77 -9.74
N GLY A 134 8.50 13.81 -8.96
CA GLY A 134 7.25 14.58 -9.08
C GLY A 134 6.02 14.00 -8.37
N PHE A 135 6.17 12.88 -7.67
CA PHE A 135 5.08 12.22 -6.92
C PHE A 135 5.31 12.26 -5.41
N VAL A 136 4.27 12.54 -4.64
CA VAL A 136 4.32 12.51 -3.17
C VAL A 136 4.71 11.12 -2.67
N VAL A 137 5.73 11.07 -1.83
CA VAL A 137 6.24 9.86 -1.17
C VAL A 137 6.20 9.93 0.34
N ASP A 138 6.12 11.14 0.92
CA ASP A 138 5.94 11.34 2.37
C ASP A 138 5.37 12.75 2.66
N VAL A 139 4.70 12.90 3.81
CA VAL A 139 4.30 14.19 4.38
C VAL A 139 4.47 14.12 5.90
N ARG A 140 5.13 15.13 6.49
CA ARG A 140 5.45 15.16 7.91
C ARG A 140 5.61 16.58 8.44
N LEU A 141 5.53 16.74 9.75
CA LEU A 141 5.80 18.00 10.42
C LEU A 141 7.28 18.40 10.28
N GLY A 142 7.53 19.71 10.21
CA GLY A 142 8.87 20.29 10.09
C GLY A 142 9.58 19.96 8.78
N HIS A 143 10.92 19.97 8.81
CA HIS A 143 11.77 19.85 7.63
C HIS A 143 12.60 18.56 7.55
N GLU A 144 12.54 17.70 8.57
CA GLU A 144 13.45 16.55 8.65
C GLU A 144 13.20 15.56 7.51
N LYS A 145 14.26 15.18 6.78
CA LYS A 145 14.14 14.22 5.68
C LYS A 145 13.73 12.83 6.20
N PRO A 146 12.78 12.15 5.54
CA PRO A 146 12.41 10.79 5.90
C PRO A 146 13.58 9.80 5.81
N PRO A 147 13.78 8.94 6.83
CA PRO A 147 14.60 7.76 6.63
C PRO A 147 13.95 6.90 5.55
N GLY A 148 14.76 6.36 4.63
CA GLY A 148 14.27 5.49 3.56
C GLY A 148 13.42 6.19 2.50
N LEU A 149 13.60 7.51 2.28
CA LEU A 149 12.90 8.22 1.21
C LEU A 149 13.16 7.60 -0.18
N ALA A 150 14.39 7.16 -0.41
CA ALA A 150 14.81 6.49 -1.65
C ALA A 150 14.64 4.96 -1.64
N SER A 151 14.25 4.36 -0.52
CA SER A 151 14.09 2.91 -0.37
C SER A 151 12.63 2.49 -0.25
N MET A 152 12.36 1.21 -0.50
CA MET A 152 11.04 0.62 -0.26
C MET A 152 11.22 -0.79 0.26
N LEU A 153 10.46 -1.13 1.29
CA LEU A 153 10.34 -2.49 1.77
C LEU A 153 9.29 -3.19 0.90
N VAL A 154 9.69 -4.28 0.26
CA VAL A 154 8.76 -5.17 -0.43
C VAL A 154 8.92 -6.58 0.14
N PRO A 155 7.89 -7.42 0.05
CA PRO A 155 8.01 -8.82 0.45
C PRO A 155 9.16 -9.51 -0.27
N ALA A 156 9.85 -10.40 0.44
CA ALA A 156 10.66 -11.42 -0.21
C ALA A 156 9.75 -12.33 -1.06
N ALA A 157 10.32 -12.94 -2.10
CA ALA A 157 9.59 -13.91 -2.90
C ALA A 157 9.14 -15.07 -2.02
N SER A 158 7.86 -15.43 -2.09
CA SER A 158 7.30 -16.58 -1.37
C SER A 158 7.33 -17.82 -2.26
N THR A 159 7.41 -18.99 -1.66
CA THR A 159 7.20 -20.27 -2.34
C THR A 159 5.75 -20.74 -2.19
N ALA A 160 4.81 -19.81 -1.99
CA ALA A 160 3.42 -20.16 -1.76
C ALA A 160 2.82 -20.86 -2.98
N ASN A 161 2.07 -21.94 -2.73
CA ASN A 161 1.33 -22.68 -3.75
C ASN A 161 -0.11 -22.18 -3.89
N GLN A 162 -0.37 -20.95 -3.47
CA GLN A 162 -1.67 -20.28 -3.46
C GLN A 162 -1.47 -18.77 -3.62
N LEU A 163 -2.54 -18.03 -3.88
CA LEU A 163 -2.51 -16.56 -3.92
C LEU A 163 -2.15 -16.00 -2.53
N GLY A 164 -0.99 -15.36 -2.42
CA GLY A 164 -0.51 -14.76 -1.18
C GLY A 164 0.54 -13.68 -1.42
N ILE A 165 0.82 -12.91 -0.37
CA ILE A 165 1.81 -11.81 -0.41
C ILE A 165 3.22 -12.36 -0.67
N GLY A 166 3.95 -11.72 -1.59
CA GLY A 166 5.29 -12.13 -2.01
C GLY A 166 5.32 -13.09 -3.19
N SER A 167 4.17 -13.58 -3.64
CA SER A 167 4.11 -14.43 -4.85
C SER A 167 4.52 -13.64 -6.10
N SER A 168 5.14 -14.30 -7.07
CA SER A 168 5.44 -13.73 -8.38
C SER A 168 4.24 -13.85 -9.34
N ALA A 169 4.23 -13.08 -10.42
CA ALA A 169 3.20 -13.19 -11.46
C ALA A 169 3.09 -14.61 -12.05
N ALA A 170 4.22 -15.30 -12.20
CA ALA A 170 4.24 -16.68 -12.70
C ALA A 170 3.55 -17.68 -11.75
N GLN A 171 3.71 -17.50 -10.43
CA GLN A 171 3.01 -18.31 -9.45
C GLN A 171 1.51 -18.00 -9.44
N ILE A 172 1.13 -16.73 -9.55
CA ILE A 172 -0.28 -16.34 -9.50
C ILE A 172 -1.06 -16.79 -10.74
N ALA A 173 -0.43 -16.86 -11.91
CA ALA A 173 -1.06 -17.38 -13.13
C ALA A 173 -1.64 -18.80 -12.97
N LEU A 174 -1.19 -19.56 -11.96
CA LEU A 174 -1.72 -20.88 -11.62
C LEU A 174 -3.07 -20.85 -10.87
N PHE A 175 -3.51 -19.69 -10.39
CA PHE A 175 -4.72 -19.54 -9.55
C PHE A 175 -5.76 -18.61 -10.16
N VAL A 176 -5.35 -17.71 -11.05
CA VAL A 176 -6.27 -16.78 -11.72
C VAL A 176 -6.68 -17.27 -13.11
N GLY A 177 -7.79 -16.75 -13.61
CA GLY A 177 -8.26 -16.91 -14.98
C GLY A 177 -7.68 -15.84 -15.91
N PRO A 178 -8.39 -15.47 -17.00
CA PRO A 178 -7.89 -14.50 -17.97
C PRO A 178 -7.69 -13.11 -17.36
N LEU A 179 -6.70 -12.37 -17.88
CA LEU A 179 -6.47 -10.98 -17.54
C LEU A 179 -7.53 -10.09 -18.20
N GLU A 180 -8.30 -9.37 -17.40
CA GLU A 180 -9.33 -8.44 -17.86
C GLU A 180 -8.77 -7.02 -18.02
N TYR A 181 -7.97 -6.58 -17.04
CA TYR A 181 -7.44 -5.22 -16.99
C TYR A 181 -6.05 -5.18 -16.39
N THR A 182 -5.19 -4.32 -16.91
CA THR A 182 -3.88 -4.02 -16.30
C THR A 182 -3.51 -2.56 -16.46
N THR A 183 -2.89 -2.01 -15.42
CA THR A 183 -2.23 -0.71 -15.47
C THR A 183 -0.85 -0.79 -14.83
N ARG A 184 0.12 -0.14 -15.46
CA ARG A 184 1.51 -0.11 -15.02
C ARG A 184 1.89 1.30 -14.61
N PHE A 185 2.57 1.41 -13.49
CA PHE A 185 3.01 2.68 -12.94
C PHE A 185 4.33 2.49 -12.21
N THR A 186 4.89 3.59 -11.71
CA THR A 186 6.12 3.56 -10.91
C THR A 186 5.83 4.01 -9.50
N LEU A 187 6.25 3.21 -8.51
CA LEU A 187 6.10 3.52 -7.10
C LEU A 187 7.48 3.59 -6.43
N LYS A 188 7.87 4.77 -5.94
CA LYS A 188 9.24 5.03 -5.41
C LYS A 188 10.35 4.52 -6.34
N GLY A 189 10.18 4.69 -7.66
CA GLY A 189 11.15 4.26 -8.66
C GLY A 189 11.14 2.75 -8.95
N GLN A 190 10.16 2.00 -8.44
CA GLN A 190 9.97 0.59 -8.75
C GLN A 190 8.82 0.38 -9.72
N PRO A 191 8.95 -0.59 -10.64
CA PRO A 191 7.81 -1.01 -11.46
C PRO A 191 6.72 -1.54 -10.53
N ALA A 192 5.52 -1.02 -10.73
CA ALA A 192 4.31 -1.47 -10.10
C ALA A 192 3.26 -1.79 -11.17
N GLU A 193 2.47 -2.81 -10.91
CA GLU A 193 1.40 -3.25 -11.79
C GLU A 193 0.16 -3.51 -10.95
N TYR A 194 -0.98 -2.97 -11.38
CA TYR A 194 -2.28 -3.35 -10.87
C TYR A 194 -2.99 -4.12 -11.96
N ALA A 195 -3.42 -5.33 -11.66
CA ALA A 195 -4.04 -6.24 -12.61
C ALA A 195 -5.34 -6.81 -12.04
N THR A 196 -6.36 -6.88 -12.87
CA THR A 196 -7.62 -7.57 -12.58
C THR A 196 -7.71 -8.80 -13.47
N TYR A 197 -7.96 -9.94 -12.86
CA TYR A 197 -8.18 -11.21 -13.54
C TYR A 197 -9.58 -11.69 -13.22
N ARG A 198 -10.22 -12.39 -14.15
CA ARG A 198 -11.41 -13.17 -13.84
C ARG A 198 -11.03 -14.43 -13.07
N GLU A 199 -11.89 -14.91 -12.16
CA GLU A 199 -11.73 -16.22 -11.53
C GLU A 199 -11.88 -17.34 -12.57
N ARG A 200 -11.31 -18.52 -12.29
CA ARG A 200 -11.25 -19.62 -13.27
C ARG A 200 -12.60 -20.28 -13.51
N ASP A 201 -13.45 -20.32 -12.50
CA ASP A 201 -14.85 -20.73 -12.62
C ASP A 201 -15.72 -19.64 -13.29
N GLY A 202 -15.20 -18.42 -13.38
CA GLY A 202 -15.86 -17.28 -14.01
C GLY A 202 -16.81 -16.53 -13.09
N ASP A 203 -16.83 -16.86 -11.80
CA ASP A 203 -17.80 -16.35 -10.84
C ASP A 203 -17.35 -15.07 -10.13
N GLY A 204 -16.13 -14.59 -10.32
CA GLY A 204 -15.66 -13.38 -9.65
C GLY A 204 -14.46 -12.74 -10.32
N ASP A 205 -13.93 -11.70 -9.69
CA ASP A 205 -12.71 -11.03 -10.09
C ASP A 205 -11.66 -11.08 -8.98
N VAL A 206 -10.40 -11.21 -9.37
CA VAL A 206 -9.24 -11.12 -8.49
C VAL A 206 -8.41 -9.92 -8.90
N THR A 207 -8.32 -8.93 -8.04
CA THR A 207 -7.43 -7.78 -8.24
C THR A 207 -6.12 -8.00 -7.49
N ILE A 208 -5.00 -7.71 -8.14
CA ILE A 208 -3.66 -7.96 -7.62
C ILE A 208 -2.77 -6.77 -7.92
N THR A 209 -2.04 -6.30 -6.91
CA THR A 209 -1.00 -5.29 -7.05
C THR A 209 0.36 -5.95 -6.90
N PHE A 210 1.19 -5.80 -7.92
CA PHE A 210 2.60 -6.17 -7.91
C PHE A 210 3.47 -4.93 -7.71
N VAL A 211 4.47 -5.01 -6.84
CA VAL A 211 5.52 -3.98 -6.72
C VAL A 211 6.86 -4.67 -6.66
N GLY A 212 7.80 -4.27 -7.53
CA GLY A 212 9.11 -4.93 -7.61
C GLY A 212 9.03 -6.40 -8.03
N GLY A 213 7.97 -6.78 -8.76
CA GLY A 213 7.74 -8.12 -9.31
C GLY A 213 7.07 -9.12 -8.36
N VAL A 214 6.64 -8.70 -7.17
CA VAL A 214 5.96 -9.56 -6.18
C VAL A 214 4.61 -8.97 -5.77
N VAL A 215 3.67 -9.82 -5.38
CA VAL A 215 2.35 -9.42 -4.86
C VAL A 215 2.53 -8.65 -3.56
N THR A 216 2.03 -7.42 -3.53
CA THR A 216 1.93 -6.57 -2.33
C THR A 216 0.49 -6.27 -1.94
N ALA A 217 -0.48 -6.57 -2.80
CA ALA A 217 -1.88 -6.61 -2.43
C ALA A 217 -2.65 -7.58 -3.31
N PHE A 218 -3.73 -8.16 -2.77
CA PHE A 218 -4.75 -8.84 -3.54
C PHE A 218 -6.13 -8.63 -2.92
N THR A 219 -7.18 -8.74 -3.74
CA THR A 219 -8.58 -8.79 -3.30
C THR A 219 -9.35 -9.75 -4.19
N ILE A 220 -10.14 -10.62 -3.56
CA ILE A 220 -11.12 -11.48 -4.22
C ILE A 220 -12.49 -10.81 -4.10
N TRP A 221 -13.06 -10.47 -5.25
CA TRP A 221 -14.38 -9.88 -5.36
C TRP A 221 -15.41 -10.99 -5.59
N PRO A 222 -16.49 -11.04 -4.80
CA PRO A 222 -17.58 -11.96 -5.10
C PRO A 222 -18.21 -11.60 -6.45
N PRO A 223 -18.95 -12.54 -7.08
CA PRO A 223 -19.78 -12.22 -8.24
C PRO A 223 -20.61 -10.98 -7.96
N GLU A 224 -20.68 -10.07 -8.93
CA GLU A 224 -21.72 -9.04 -8.89
C GLU A 224 -23.08 -9.76 -8.87
N LEU A 225 -23.85 -9.55 -7.78
CA LEU A 225 -25.21 -10.07 -7.61
C LEU A 225 -26.22 -9.31 -8.47
#